data_AF-A0A2G4SXE9-F1
#
_entry.id   AF-A0A2G4SXE9-F1
#
_cell.length_a   1.000
_cell.length_b   1.000
_cell.length_c   1.000
_cell.angle_alpha   90.00
_cell.angle_beta   90.00
_cell.angle_gamma   90.00
#
_symmetry.space_group_name_H-M   'P 1'
#
loop_
_entity.id
_entity.type
_entity.pdbx_description
1 polymer ?
#
loop_
_entity_poly.entity_id
_entity_poly.type
_entity_poly.pdbx_seq_one_letter_code
_entity_poly.pdbx_strand_id
1 'polypeptide(L)'
;MKSELESLTKSLGVFEKLEEGLDSFEELIPRSASELQHVLHIDQASVESILDAASAEAYDWRLREKAGRELVDIQSNTTLTTGDDTIDKLLGGGIPLGTITEIVGER
;
A
#
# COMPACT_ATOMS: atom_id res chain seq x y z
N MET A 1 -3.00 -4.13 16.53
CA MET A 1 -3.21 -5.23 15.56
C MET A 1 -4.60 -5.76 15.77
N LYS A 2 -5.40 -5.85 14.70
CA LYS A 2 -6.69 -6.55 14.81
C LYS A 2 -6.39 -8.04 14.77
N SER A 3 -7.01 -8.78 15.68
CA SER A 3 -6.54 -10.09 16.13
C SER A 3 -6.68 -11.21 15.09
N GLU A 4 -7.43 -10.98 14.02
CA GLU A 4 -7.85 -12.03 13.09
C GLU A 4 -6.73 -12.39 12.10
N LEU A 5 -6.16 -11.42 11.39
CA LEU A 5 -5.07 -11.66 10.44
C LEU A 5 -3.81 -12.21 11.13
N GLU A 6 -3.47 -11.66 12.30
CA GLU A 6 -2.37 -12.15 13.13
C GLU A 6 -2.62 -13.60 13.59
N SER A 7 -3.84 -13.92 14.04
CA SER A 7 -4.17 -15.29 14.46
C SER A 7 -4.13 -16.27 13.29
N LEU A 8 -4.62 -15.86 12.12
CA LEU A 8 -4.66 -16.68 10.90
C LEU A 8 -3.25 -16.99 10.43
N THR A 9 -2.40 -15.98 10.29
CA THR A 9 -1.00 -16.13 9.84
C THR A 9 -0.15 -16.92 10.84
N LYS A 10 -0.41 -16.80 12.15
CA LYS A 10 0.21 -17.65 13.18
C LYS A 10 -0.26 -19.09 13.09
N SER A 11 -1.56 -19.34 12.88
CA SER A 11 -2.10 -20.71 12.73
C SER A 11 -1.56 -21.42 11.48
N LEU A 12 -1.26 -20.68 10.43
CA LEU A 12 -0.68 -21.17 9.19
C LEU A 12 0.86 -21.29 9.25
N GLY A 13 1.49 -20.84 10.35
CA GLY A 13 2.95 -20.90 10.53
C GLY A 13 3.74 -19.98 9.59
N VAL A 14 3.09 -18.96 9.03
CA VAL A 14 3.70 -18.02 8.07
C VAL A 14 3.95 -16.63 8.65
N PHE A 15 3.54 -16.39 9.90
CA PHE A 15 3.69 -15.10 10.57
C PHE A 15 5.13 -14.56 10.53
N GLU A 16 6.12 -15.39 10.87
CA GLU A 16 7.54 -14.97 10.89
C GLU A 16 8.07 -14.66 9.49
N LYS A 17 7.65 -15.42 8.47
CA LYS A 17 8.03 -15.16 7.06
C LYS A 17 7.44 -13.85 6.53
N LEU A 18 6.28 -13.47 7.05
CA LEU A 18 5.64 -12.20 6.71
C LEU A 18 6.42 -11.05 7.35
N GLU A 19 6.84 -11.15 8.62
CA GLU A 19 7.68 -10.11 9.25
C GLU A 19 9.08 -9.97 8.61
N GLU A 20 9.64 -11.03 8.05
CA GLU A 20 10.97 -10.97 7.40
C GLU A 20 10.95 -10.38 5.98
N GLY A 21 9.80 -10.37 5.30
CA GLY A 21 9.70 -10.02 3.88
C GLY A 21 8.67 -8.93 3.54
N LEU A 22 7.83 -8.54 4.49
CA LEU A 22 6.81 -7.52 4.35
C LEU A 22 6.79 -6.67 5.62
N ASP A 23 7.22 -5.41 5.50
CA ASP A 23 7.32 -4.50 6.64
C ASP A 23 5.93 -4.16 7.21
N SER A 24 4.86 -4.39 6.43
CA SER A 24 3.48 -4.20 6.88
C SER A 24 2.46 -5.05 6.12
N PHE A 25 1.30 -5.33 6.74
CA PHE A 25 0.20 -6.08 6.11
C PHE A 25 -0.45 -5.31 4.94
N GLU A 26 -0.30 -3.99 4.88
CA GLU A 26 -0.70 -3.19 3.71
C GLU A 26 0.08 -3.57 2.44
N GLU A 27 1.30 -4.12 2.59
CA GLU A 27 2.11 -4.60 1.46
C GLU A 27 1.64 -5.95 0.91
N LEU A 28 0.73 -6.66 1.59
CA LEU A 28 0.11 -7.87 1.06
C LEU A 28 -0.88 -7.57 -0.07
N ILE A 29 -1.66 -6.50 0.09
CA ILE A 29 -2.75 -6.15 -0.82
C ILE A 29 -2.29 -5.94 -2.27
N PRO A 30 -1.19 -5.20 -2.55
CA PRO A 30 -0.77 -4.99 -3.93
C PRO A 30 -0.13 -6.22 -4.59
N ARG A 31 0.18 -7.29 -3.83
CA ARG A 31 0.82 -8.49 -4.37
C ARG A 31 -0.18 -9.47 -4.94
N SER A 32 0.25 -10.21 -5.96
CA SER A 32 -0.59 -11.27 -6.53
C SER A 32 -0.65 -12.48 -5.61
N ALA A 33 -1.79 -13.20 -5.64
CA ALA A 33 -1.94 -14.45 -4.91
C ALA A 33 -0.87 -15.49 -5.29
N SER A 34 -0.46 -15.52 -6.56
CA SER A 34 0.62 -16.39 -7.05
C SER A 34 1.99 -16.07 -6.44
N GLU A 35 2.32 -14.78 -6.26
CA GLU A 35 3.57 -14.38 -5.63
C GLU A 35 3.58 -14.77 -4.15
N LEU A 36 2.48 -14.51 -3.44
CA LEU A 36 2.35 -14.88 -2.03
C LEU A 36 2.40 -16.39 -1.81
N GLN A 37 1.78 -17.16 -2.71
CA GLN A 37 1.86 -18.62 -2.69
C GLN A 37 3.32 -19.10 -2.79
N HIS A 38 4.09 -18.49 -3.69
CA HIS A 38 5.48 -18.86 -3.92
C HIS A 38 6.38 -18.49 -2.73
N VAL A 39 6.19 -17.30 -2.16
CA VAL A 39 7.00 -16.79 -1.03
C VAL A 39 6.67 -17.52 0.28
N LEU A 40 5.38 -17.73 0.56
CA LEU A 40 4.94 -18.28 1.84
C LEU A 40 4.94 -19.83 1.85
N HIS A 41 4.98 -20.45 0.68
CA HIS A 41 4.91 -21.91 0.48
C HIS A 41 3.63 -22.52 1.07
N ILE A 42 2.49 -21.88 0.85
CA ILE A 42 1.16 -22.33 1.29
C ILE A 42 0.27 -22.61 0.09
N ASP A 43 -0.86 -23.27 0.30
CA ASP A 43 -1.83 -23.51 -0.76
C ASP A 43 -2.60 -22.23 -1.14
N GLN A 44 -3.25 -22.26 -2.30
CA GLN A 44 -3.96 -21.11 -2.83
C GLN A 44 -5.12 -20.65 -1.93
N ALA A 45 -5.86 -21.58 -1.31
CA ALA A 45 -7.00 -21.22 -0.46
C ALA A 45 -6.55 -20.51 0.82
N SER A 46 -5.40 -20.93 1.37
CA SER A 46 -4.76 -20.24 2.50
C SER A 46 -4.30 -18.82 2.12
N VAL A 47 -3.73 -18.62 0.92
CA VAL A 47 -3.37 -17.28 0.42
C VAL A 47 -4.61 -16.39 0.27
N GLU A 48 -5.67 -16.90 -0.35
CA GLU A 48 -6.92 -16.17 -0.54
C GLU A 48 -7.52 -15.76 0.81
N SER A 49 -7.50 -16.65 1.80
CA SER A 49 -7.96 -16.34 3.17
C SER A 49 -7.13 -15.24 3.84
N ILE A 50 -5.81 -15.22 3.63
CA ILE A 50 -4.93 -14.16 4.14
C ILE A 50 -5.23 -12.84 3.43
N LEU A 51 -5.41 -12.85 2.11
CA LEU A 51 -5.73 -11.65 1.33
C LEU A 51 -7.10 -11.07 1.69
N ASP A 52 -8.09 -11.92 1.93
CA ASP A 52 -9.42 -11.50 2.36
C ASP A 52 -9.37 -10.86 3.76
N ALA A 53 -8.67 -11.48 4.70
CA ALA A 53 -8.46 -10.92 6.03
C ALA A 53 -7.65 -9.61 5.98
N ALA A 54 -6.58 -9.55 5.18
CA ALA A 54 -5.79 -8.34 4.98
C ALA A 54 -6.62 -7.22 4.33
N SER A 55 -7.42 -7.53 3.31
CA SER A 55 -8.30 -6.56 2.66
C SER A 55 -9.37 -6.05 3.61
N ALA A 56 -9.95 -6.92 4.46
CA ALA A 56 -10.94 -6.52 5.45
C ALA A 56 -10.34 -5.63 6.56
N GLU A 57 -9.07 -5.83 6.89
CA GLU A 57 -8.38 -5.06 7.92
C GLU A 57 -7.83 -3.72 7.42
N ALA A 58 -7.20 -3.70 6.25
CA ALA A 58 -6.51 -2.52 5.73
C ALA A 58 -7.37 -1.60 4.84
N TYR A 59 -8.51 -2.08 4.31
CA TYR A 59 -9.32 -1.28 3.40
C TYR A 59 -10.83 -1.42 3.67
N ASP A 60 -11.47 -0.33 4.13
CA ASP A 60 -12.94 -0.29 4.12
C ASP A 60 -13.37 -0.31 2.65
N TRP A 61 -14.01 -1.40 2.21
CA TRP A 61 -14.47 -1.56 0.84
C TRP A 61 -15.44 -0.44 0.40
N ARG A 62 -16.05 0.28 1.35
CA ARG A 62 -16.84 1.49 1.09
C ARG A 62 -16.01 2.64 0.51
N LEU A 63 -14.68 2.61 0.68
CA LEU A 63 -13.73 3.54 0.05
C LEU A 63 -13.36 3.13 -1.38
N ARG A 64 -13.83 1.99 -1.91
CA ARG A 64 -13.67 1.65 -3.34
C ARG A 64 -14.58 2.51 -4.22
N GLU A 65 -15.73 2.92 -3.71
CA GLU A 65 -16.69 3.79 -4.42
C GLU A 65 -16.56 5.23 -3.95
N LYS A 66 -15.35 5.80 -3.99
CA LYS A 66 -15.20 7.23 -3.75
C LYS A 66 -15.73 8.02 -4.94
N ALA A 67 -16.75 8.84 -4.72
CA ALA A 67 -17.26 9.77 -5.73
C ALA A 67 -16.26 10.92 -5.95
N GLY A 68 -16.24 11.53 -7.14
CA GLY A 68 -15.16 12.41 -7.61
C GLY A 68 -14.64 13.49 -6.65
N ARG A 69 -15.44 14.01 -5.71
CA ARG A 69 -14.97 14.95 -4.66
C ARG A 69 -14.07 14.29 -3.62
N GLU A 70 -14.38 13.08 -3.19
CA GLU A 70 -13.62 12.35 -2.19
C GLU A 70 -12.26 11.87 -2.71
N LEU A 71 -12.11 11.74 -4.04
CA LEU A 71 -10.82 11.50 -4.70
C LEU A 71 -9.94 12.75 -4.73
N VAL A 72 -10.54 13.93 -4.94
CA VAL A 72 -9.82 15.21 -4.93
C VAL A 72 -9.26 15.51 -3.53
N ASP A 73 -10.00 15.17 -2.48
CA ASP A 73 -9.53 15.37 -1.10
C ASP A 73 -8.40 14.40 -0.70
N ILE A 74 -8.28 13.22 -1.31
CA ILE A 74 -7.12 12.32 -1.09
C ILE A 74 -5.83 12.91 -1.68
N GLN A 75 -5.92 13.56 -2.84
CA GLN A 75 -4.76 14.21 -3.47
C GLN A 75 -4.26 15.43 -2.69
N SER A 76 -5.04 15.93 -1.74
CA SER A 76 -4.82 17.25 -1.16
C SER A 76 -3.66 17.38 -0.16
N ASN A 77 -3.02 16.30 0.30
CA ASN A 77 -2.18 16.42 1.50
C ASN A 77 -0.90 15.56 1.49
N THR A 78 0.09 15.94 0.70
CA THR A 78 1.48 16.21 1.16
C THR A 78 2.39 16.49 -0.02
N THR A 79 2.97 17.69 -0.08
CA THR A 79 4.05 18.04 -1.02
C THR A 79 5.35 18.26 -0.24
N LEU A 80 6.47 17.91 -0.87
CA LEU A 80 7.81 18.22 -0.39
C LEU A 80 8.31 19.47 -1.10
N THR A 81 8.70 20.52 -0.36
CA THR A 81 9.30 21.72 -0.94
C THR A 81 10.63 21.38 -1.63
N THR A 82 10.87 22.00 -2.78
CA THR A 82 12.15 21.94 -3.49
C THR A 82 13.20 22.90 -2.92
N GLY A 83 12.80 23.77 -1.98
CA GLY A 83 13.63 24.85 -1.44
C GLY A 83 13.70 26.09 -2.33
N ASP A 84 13.03 26.09 -3.49
CA ASP A 84 12.87 27.24 -4.39
C ASP A 84 11.39 27.56 -4.59
N ASP A 85 10.96 28.75 -4.14
CA ASP A 85 9.57 29.20 -4.22
C ASP A 85 9.01 29.24 -5.65
N THR A 86 9.88 29.44 -6.65
CA THR A 86 9.48 29.49 -8.07
C THR A 86 9.20 28.08 -8.58
N ILE A 87 10.08 27.13 -8.27
CA ILE A 87 9.89 25.73 -8.65
C ILE A 87 8.69 25.14 -7.90
N ASP A 88 8.53 25.45 -6.62
CA ASP A 88 7.38 24.99 -5.84
C ASP A 88 6.06 25.51 -6.42
N LYS A 89 6.00 26.79 -6.83
CA LYS A 89 4.82 27.33 -7.53
C LYS A 89 4.57 26.66 -8.88
N LEU A 90 5.62 26.36 -9.64
CA LEU A 90 5.51 25.65 -10.92
C LEU A 90 4.90 24.24 -10.72
N LEU A 91 5.28 23.56 -9.64
CA LEU A 91 4.80 22.22 -9.30
C LEU A 91 3.47 22.21 -8.52
N GLY A 92 2.86 23.37 -8.28
CA GLY A 92 1.59 23.47 -7.55
C GLY A 92 1.71 23.31 -6.02
N GLY A 93 2.90 23.58 -5.46
CA GLY A 93 3.18 23.55 -4.02
C GLY A 93 4.39 22.70 -3.62
N GLY A 94 5.09 22.08 -4.57
CA GLY A 94 6.25 21.21 -4.34
C GLY A 94 6.11 19.84 -5.01
N ILE A 95 7.00 18.89 -4.68
CA ILE A 95 6.97 17.52 -5.22
C ILE A 95 5.88 16.71 -4.49
N PRO A 96 4.87 16.17 -5.20
CA PRO A 96 3.78 15.42 -4.58
C PRO A 96 4.23 14.05 -4.08
N LEU A 97 3.94 13.73 -2.81
CA LEU A 97 4.21 12.41 -2.24
C LEU A 97 3.27 11.35 -2.84
N GLY A 98 3.70 10.08 -2.81
CA GLY A 98 2.95 8.96 -3.39
C GLY A 98 2.99 8.91 -4.93
N THR A 99 3.82 9.76 -5.56
CA THR A 99 4.06 9.75 -7.00
C THR A 99 5.55 9.57 -7.30
N ILE A 100 5.85 9.04 -8.49
CA ILE A 100 7.22 9.03 -9.03
C ILE A 100 7.39 10.30 -9.86
N THR A 101 8.30 11.17 -9.45
CA THR A 101 8.65 12.41 -10.18
C THR A 101 10.06 12.28 -10.75
N GLU A 102 10.20 12.42 -12.06
CA GLU A 102 11.49 12.38 -12.77
C GLU A 102 11.92 13.81 -13.16
N ILE A 103 13.20 14.14 -12.95
CA ILE A 103 13.80 15.42 -13.35
C ILE A 103 14.82 15.14 -14.45
N VAL A 104 14.55 15.67 -15.66
CA VAL A 104 15.43 15.56 -16.82
C VAL A 104 16.04 16.91 -17.18
N GLY A 105 17.27 16.92 -17.67
CA GLY A 105 17.98 18.14 -18.06
C GLY A 105 19.14 17.87 -19.00
N GLU A 106 19.52 18.89 -19.77
CA GLU A 106 20.73 18.86 -20.58
C GLU A 106 21.98 18.93 -19.68
N ARG A 107 23.12 18.51 -20.24
CA ARG A 107 24.38 18.37 -19.51
C ARG A 107 25.25 19.62 -19.61
#